data_AF-A0A3N4RD88-F1
#
_entry.id   AF-A0A3N4RD88-F1
#
_cell.length_a   1.000
_cell.length_b   1.000
_cell.length_c   1.000
_cell.angle_alpha   90.00
_cell.angle_beta   90.00
_cell.angle_gamma   90.00
#
_symmetry.space_group_name_H-M   'P 1'
#
loop_
_entity.id
_entity.type
_entity.pdbx_description
1 polymer ?
#
loop_
_entity_poly.entity_id
_entity_poly.type
_entity_poly.pdbx_seq_one_letter_code
_entity_poly.pdbx_strand_id
1 'polypeptide(L)'
;MGERNDQPQGPHAAEESGAQEIEATVVLGLRITDWPALRAAARAAVEELEFDGIDPEGQRAQLLREVAEDPNAALGALLHPDRLVASLPGIEALGGTLEISVTDDFAPDFAELFPLDDDGDTGDWTLTPRTACLLHTQLISLSDAAYEDLDDHGDDPVTVADEGDWTVFGRLQQRTWSLHRGWRRAFARAFDDLADDLAIGEWPLPRCPAEDVALRLALADARALLGAQPESVADMMGDLPADLYDYDWDGCTDELFGVYGPDEEDGDLDAGQRIDQLLAATHPEGWFLNYEDAEERDPGRGYRR
;
A
#
# COMPACT_ATOMS: atom_id res chain seq x y z
N MET A 1 40.68 -56.02 -56.31
CA MET A 1 40.94 -55.53 -54.94
C MET A 1 40.07 -54.31 -54.76
N GLY A 2 39.12 -54.34 -53.83
CA GLY A 2 38.16 -53.26 -53.56
C GLY A 2 36.73 -53.66 -53.91
N GLU A 3 36.06 -54.28 -52.94
CA GLU A 3 34.70 -54.82 -53.01
C GLU A 3 33.61 -53.74 -52.94
N ARG A 4 32.43 -54.12 -53.45
CA ARG A 4 31.12 -53.47 -53.36
C ARG A 4 30.72 -53.09 -51.93
N ASN A 5 29.96 -52.00 -51.80
CA ASN A 5 28.68 -52.12 -51.10
C ASN A 5 27.60 -51.20 -51.74
N ASP A 6 26.44 -51.81 -52.01
CA ASP A 6 25.25 -51.26 -52.67
C ASP A 6 24.21 -50.84 -51.61
N GLN A 7 23.44 -49.78 -51.91
CA GLN A 7 22.08 -49.40 -51.42
C GLN A 7 21.88 -48.84 -49.99
N PRO A 8 20.76 -48.13 -49.72
CA PRO A 8 20.10 -47.06 -50.49
C PRO A 8 19.87 -45.79 -49.64
N GLN A 9 19.70 -44.65 -50.30
CA GLN A 9 19.20 -43.40 -49.68
C GLN A 9 17.77 -43.61 -49.16
N GLY A 10 17.61 -43.70 -47.84
CA GLY A 10 16.33 -43.47 -47.18
C GLY A 10 16.07 -41.96 -47.06
N PRO A 11 14.82 -41.49 -47.20
CA PRO A 11 14.53 -40.07 -47.12
C PRO A 11 14.69 -39.60 -45.67
N HIS A 12 15.65 -38.72 -45.44
CA HIS A 12 15.66 -37.83 -44.29
C HIS A 12 14.45 -36.89 -44.44
N ALA A 13 13.30 -37.31 -43.92
CA ALA A 13 12.27 -36.39 -43.47
C ALA A 13 12.71 -35.89 -42.09
N ALA A 14 13.63 -34.93 -42.06
CA ALA A 14 13.72 -33.99 -40.95
C ALA A 14 12.76 -32.87 -41.33
N GLU A 15 11.56 -32.91 -40.76
CA GLU A 15 10.66 -31.76 -40.75
C GLU A 15 11.43 -30.60 -40.11
N GLU A 16 11.71 -29.55 -40.88
CA GLU A 16 12.20 -28.28 -40.36
C GLU A 16 11.14 -27.74 -39.39
N SER A 17 11.38 -27.91 -38.09
CA SER A 17 10.58 -27.27 -37.05
C SER A 17 10.73 -25.76 -37.23
N GLY A 18 9.68 -25.12 -37.76
CA GLY A 18 9.60 -23.66 -37.92
C GLY A 18 9.43 -22.91 -36.58
N ALA A 19 9.95 -23.45 -35.48
CA ALA A 19 9.92 -22.83 -34.17
C ALA A 19 10.84 -21.60 -34.18
N GLN A 20 10.26 -20.42 -33.97
CA GLN A 20 11.00 -19.17 -33.86
C GLN A 20 11.20 -18.84 -32.38
N GLU A 21 12.45 -18.66 -31.97
CA GLU A 21 12.78 -18.16 -30.63
C GLU A 21 12.56 -16.64 -30.59
N ILE A 22 11.80 -16.17 -29.60
CA ILE A 22 11.42 -14.76 -29.45
C ILE A 22 11.68 -14.36 -27.99
N GLU A 23 12.41 -13.25 -27.79
CA GLU A 23 12.52 -12.58 -26.50
C GLU A 23 11.41 -11.50 -26.41
N ALA A 24 10.65 -11.52 -25.31
CA ALA A 24 9.57 -10.57 -25.06
C ALA A 24 9.73 -9.97 -23.65
N THR A 25 9.71 -8.64 -23.56
CA THR A 25 9.75 -7.90 -22.30
C THR A 25 8.38 -7.29 -22.02
N VAL A 26 7.88 -7.47 -20.80
CA VAL A 26 6.60 -6.89 -20.34
C VAL A 26 6.85 -6.12 -19.06
N VAL A 27 6.34 -4.89 -19.00
CA VAL A 27 6.33 -4.06 -17.78
C VAL A 27 4.87 -3.94 -17.34
N LEU A 28 4.58 -4.32 -16.10
CA LEU A 28 3.24 -4.29 -15.52
C LEU A 28 3.21 -3.38 -14.31
N GLY A 29 2.25 -2.45 -14.27
CA GLY A 29 1.86 -1.75 -13.04
C GLY A 29 0.83 -2.59 -12.30
N LEU A 30 1.15 -2.96 -11.06
CA LEU A 30 0.29 -3.81 -10.24
C LEU A 30 0.05 -3.13 -8.90
N ARG A 31 -1.22 -3.01 -8.52
CA ARG A 31 -1.65 -2.63 -7.18
C ARG A 31 -2.27 -3.84 -6.50
N ILE A 32 -1.82 -4.13 -5.28
CA ILE A 32 -2.37 -5.24 -4.50
C ILE A 32 -3.57 -4.71 -3.74
N THR A 33 -4.76 -5.07 -4.18
CA THR A 33 -6.02 -4.60 -3.59
C THR A 33 -6.60 -5.57 -2.55
N ASP A 34 -6.18 -6.83 -2.57
CA ASP A 34 -6.63 -7.89 -1.66
C ASP A 34 -5.46 -8.84 -1.38
N TRP A 35 -4.71 -8.56 -0.30
CA TRP A 35 -3.60 -9.39 0.11
C TRP A 35 -4.01 -10.81 0.50
N PRO A 36 -5.10 -11.06 1.26
CA PRO A 36 -5.52 -12.41 1.60
C PRO A 36 -5.82 -13.29 0.39
N ALA A 37 -6.55 -12.77 -0.59
CA ALA A 37 -6.86 -13.49 -1.81
C ALA A 37 -5.60 -13.74 -2.64
N LEU A 38 -4.73 -12.72 -2.78
CA LEU A 38 -3.45 -12.88 -3.46
C LEU A 38 -2.59 -13.96 -2.79
N ARG A 39 -2.47 -13.92 -1.45
CA ARG A 39 -1.74 -14.90 -0.65
C ARG A 39 -2.32 -16.31 -0.79
N ALA A 40 -3.65 -16.45 -0.76
CA ALA A 40 -4.31 -17.73 -0.94
C ALA A 40 -4.05 -18.29 -2.35
N ALA A 41 -4.15 -17.44 -3.39
CA ALA A 41 -3.86 -17.80 -4.76
C ALA A 41 -2.38 -18.19 -4.94
N ALA A 42 -1.45 -17.44 -4.36
CA ALA A 42 -0.03 -17.74 -4.43
C ALA A 42 0.31 -19.07 -3.74
N ARG A 43 -0.27 -19.34 -2.57
CA ARG A 43 -0.10 -20.64 -1.90
C ARG A 43 -0.63 -21.79 -2.76
N ALA A 44 -1.80 -21.63 -3.39
CA ALA A 44 -2.34 -22.64 -4.31
C ALA A 44 -1.41 -22.84 -5.52
N ALA A 45 -0.86 -21.76 -6.08
CA ALA A 45 0.09 -21.84 -7.18
C ALA A 45 1.38 -22.58 -6.77
N VAL A 46 1.92 -22.30 -5.58
CA VAL A 46 3.10 -23.02 -5.06
C VAL A 46 2.82 -24.51 -4.87
N GLU A 47 1.61 -24.89 -4.46
CA GLU A 47 1.24 -26.31 -4.35
C GLU A 47 1.23 -27.02 -5.72
N GLU A 48 0.89 -26.31 -6.79
CA GLU A 48 0.91 -26.82 -8.17
C GLU A 48 2.31 -26.88 -8.79
N LEU A 49 3.31 -26.19 -8.22
CA LEU A 49 4.67 -26.19 -8.75
C LEU A 49 5.35 -27.55 -8.59
N GLU A 50 6.07 -27.95 -9.63
CA GLU A 50 6.99 -29.08 -9.61
C GLU A 50 8.35 -28.57 -9.10
N PHE A 51 8.86 -29.22 -8.06
CA PHE A 51 10.17 -28.91 -7.48
C PHE A 51 11.11 -30.07 -7.79
N ASP A 52 12.24 -29.76 -8.41
CA ASP A 52 13.28 -30.73 -8.75
C ASP A 52 14.53 -30.55 -7.87
N GLY A 53 15.27 -31.64 -7.67
CA GLY A 53 16.58 -31.60 -7.00
C GLY A 53 16.63 -32.38 -5.69
N ILE A 54 17.49 -31.90 -4.77
CA ILE A 54 17.94 -32.67 -3.59
C ILE A 54 16.93 -32.61 -2.43
N ASP A 55 16.17 -31.52 -2.29
CA ASP A 55 15.15 -31.35 -1.24
C ASP A 55 13.90 -30.60 -1.75
N PRO A 56 13.08 -31.23 -2.61
CA PRO A 56 11.85 -30.63 -3.14
C PRO A 56 10.83 -30.24 -2.07
N GLU A 57 10.71 -31.04 -1.01
CA GLU A 57 9.76 -30.78 0.09
C GLU A 57 10.19 -29.57 0.93
N GLY A 58 11.49 -29.46 1.25
CA GLY A 58 12.03 -28.31 1.95
C GLY A 58 11.94 -27.02 1.15
N GLN A 59 12.22 -27.06 -0.15
CA GLN A 59 12.06 -25.91 -1.07
C GLN A 59 10.61 -25.44 -1.13
N ARG A 60 9.66 -26.38 -1.28
CA ARG A 60 8.23 -26.06 -1.24
C ARG A 60 7.83 -25.43 0.09
N ALA A 61 8.22 -26.02 1.21
CA ALA A 61 7.90 -25.51 2.54
C ALA A 61 8.49 -24.11 2.80
N GLN A 62 9.68 -23.84 2.27
CA GLN A 62 10.29 -22.51 2.32
C GLN A 62 9.49 -21.51 1.49
N LEU A 63 9.21 -21.82 0.22
CA LEU A 63 8.48 -20.90 -0.66
C LEU A 63 7.07 -20.63 -0.12
N LEU A 64 6.39 -21.65 0.44
CA LEU A 64 5.09 -21.48 1.10
C LEU A 64 5.13 -20.50 2.28
N ARG A 65 6.25 -20.44 3.02
CA ARG A 65 6.45 -19.48 4.10
C ARG A 65 6.67 -18.08 3.53
N GLU A 66 7.52 -17.96 2.51
CA GLU A 66 7.82 -16.69 1.87
C GLU A 66 6.57 -16.05 1.25
N VAL A 67 5.78 -16.78 0.45
CA VAL A 67 4.53 -16.27 -0.14
C VAL A 67 3.44 -15.98 0.90
N ALA A 68 3.55 -16.52 2.12
CA ALA A 68 2.60 -16.23 3.19
C ALA A 68 2.86 -14.88 3.87
N GLU A 69 4.09 -14.38 3.78
CA GLU A 69 4.61 -13.22 4.52
C GLU A 69 5.07 -12.09 3.59
N ASP A 70 5.21 -12.35 2.28
CA ASP A 70 5.73 -11.41 1.29
C ASP A 70 4.81 -11.30 0.07
N PRO A 71 4.24 -10.12 -0.19
CA PRO A 71 3.50 -9.88 -1.42
C PRO A 71 4.35 -10.00 -2.69
N ASN A 72 5.65 -9.66 -2.63
CA ASN A 72 6.54 -9.79 -3.78
C ASN A 72 6.85 -11.26 -4.10
N ALA A 73 7.07 -12.09 -3.08
CA ALA A 73 7.22 -13.53 -3.29
C ALA A 73 5.92 -14.16 -3.83
N ALA A 74 4.77 -13.71 -3.33
CA ALA A 74 3.46 -14.16 -3.81
C ALA A 74 3.24 -13.82 -5.29
N LEU A 75 3.54 -12.59 -5.70
CA LEU A 75 3.53 -12.18 -7.11
C LEU A 75 4.55 -12.98 -7.93
N GLY A 76 5.75 -13.21 -7.40
CA GLY A 76 6.78 -14.02 -8.04
C GLY A 76 6.32 -15.43 -8.38
N ALA A 77 5.61 -16.08 -7.44
CA ALA A 77 5.04 -17.41 -7.66
C ALA A 77 3.90 -17.41 -8.70
N LEU A 78 3.09 -16.36 -8.74
CA LEU A 78 1.94 -16.26 -9.64
C LEU A 78 2.31 -15.83 -11.06
N LEU A 79 3.28 -14.95 -11.19
CA LEU A 79 3.74 -14.35 -12.45
C LEU A 79 4.98 -15.04 -13.02
N HIS A 80 5.33 -16.22 -12.49
CA HIS A 80 6.46 -16.98 -13.01
C HIS A 80 6.31 -17.23 -14.53
N PRO A 81 7.33 -16.93 -15.36
CA PRO A 81 7.23 -17.01 -16.82
C PRO A 81 6.69 -18.35 -17.32
N ASP A 82 7.19 -19.46 -16.77
CA ASP A 82 6.73 -20.81 -17.14
C ASP A 82 5.24 -21.00 -16.90
N ARG A 83 4.69 -20.40 -15.83
CA ARG A 83 3.26 -20.48 -15.50
C ARG A 83 2.43 -19.62 -16.45
N LEU A 84 2.91 -18.44 -16.81
CA LEU A 84 2.21 -17.54 -17.73
C LEU A 84 2.08 -18.16 -19.12
N VAL A 85 3.13 -18.81 -19.62
CA VAL A 85 3.13 -19.38 -20.98
C VAL A 85 2.61 -20.81 -21.06
N ALA A 86 2.59 -21.58 -19.97
CA ALA A 86 2.08 -22.96 -19.94
C ALA A 86 0.62 -23.11 -20.44
N SER A 87 -0.15 -22.03 -20.37
CA SER A 87 -1.55 -22.00 -20.84
C SER A 87 -1.72 -21.60 -22.31
N LEU A 88 -0.65 -21.17 -23.00
CA LEU A 88 -0.71 -20.62 -24.35
C LEU A 88 -0.36 -21.69 -25.40
N PRO A 89 -1.29 -22.04 -26.31
CA PRO A 89 -1.04 -23.08 -27.31
C PRO A 89 0.04 -22.64 -28.31
N GLY A 90 1.01 -23.52 -28.55
CA GLY A 90 2.08 -23.29 -29.53
C GLY A 90 3.27 -22.49 -29.00
N ILE A 91 3.35 -22.26 -27.68
CA ILE A 91 4.45 -21.58 -27.01
C ILE A 91 5.08 -22.53 -26.00
N GLU A 92 6.41 -22.57 -25.97
CA GLU A 92 7.21 -23.28 -24.98
C GLU A 92 8.09 -22.25 -24.25
N ALA A 93 8.17 -22.36 -22.91
CA ALA A 93 9.06 -21.52 -22.14
C ALA A 93 10.52 -21.97 -22.36
N LEU A 94 11.37 -21.09 -22.87
CA LEU A 94 12.81 -21.34 -22.98
C LEU A 94 13.60 -20.82 -21.76
N GLY A 95 12.89 -20.21 -20.81
CA GLY A 95 13.42 -19.51 -19.65
C GLY A 95 12.98 -18.05 -19.62
N GLY A 96 13.04 -17.44 -18.44
CA GLY A 96 12.71 -16.03 -18.25
C GLY A 96 13.10 -15.56 -16.86
N THR A 97 13.37 -14.26 -16.74
CA THR A 97 13.58 -13.61 -15.46
C THR A 97 12.37 -12.72 -15.19
N LEU A 98 11.84 -12.80 -13.98
CA LEU A 98 10.87 -11.85 -13.48
C LEU A 98 11.57 -10.94 -12.48
N GLU A 99 11.61 -9.65 -12.78
CA GLU A 99 12.08 -8.62 -11.85
C GLU A 99 10.85 -7.91 -11.28
N ILE A 100 10.73 -7.90 -9.96
CA ILE A 100 9.68 -7.18 -9.24
C ILE A 100 10.37 -6.05 -8.48
N SER A 101 10.00 -4.83 -8.80
CA SER A 101 10.44 -3.61 -8.13
C SER A 101 9.23 -2.77 -7.77
N VAL A 102 9.28 -2.13 -6.60
CA VAL A 102 8.34 -1.07 -6.26
C VAL A 102 8.70 0.17 -7.10
N THR A 103 7.71 0.81 -7.73
CA THR A 103 7.90 2.04 -8.50
C THR A 103 6.82 3.06 -8.14
N ASP A 104 7.22 4.33 -8.12
CA ASP A 104 6.34 5.48 -7.93
C ASP A 104 5.67 5.92 -9.26
N ASP A 105 6.04 5.29 -10.38
CA ASP A 105 5.48 5.58 -11.72
C ASP A 105 3.96 5.28 -11.82
N PHE A 106 3.39 4.58 -10.84
CA PHE A 106 1.96 4.29 -10.73
C PHE A 106 1.28 5.03 -9.57
N ALA A 107 1.80 6.23 -9.22
CA ALA A 107 1.14 7.13 -8.29
C ALA A 107 -0.33 7.39 -8.72
N PRO A 108 -1.28 7.57 -7.77
CA PRO A 108 -2.67 7.84 -8.10
C PRO A 108 -2.83 9.11 -8.95
N ASP A 109 -3.66 9.05 -9.99
CA ASP A 109 -4.04 10.24 -10.75
C ASP A 109 -5.10 11.03 -9.97
N PHE A 110 -4.65 11.93 -9.10
CA PHE A 110 -5.54 12.74 -8.26
C PHE A 110 -6.45 13.67 -9.06
N ALA A 111 -6.11 14.01 -10.31
CA ALA A 111 -7.01 14.79 -11.16
C ALA A 111 -8.21 13.95 -11.63
N GLU A 112 -8.00 12.66 -11.91
CA GLU A 112 -9.08 11.72 -12.24
C GLU A 112 -9.89 11.31 -10.99
N LEU A 113 -9.21 11.10 -9.86
CA LEU A 113 -9.85 10.61 -8.63
C LEU A 113 -10.67 11.67 -7.89
N PHE A 114 -10.26 12.93 -7.95
CA PHE A 114 -10.93 14.05 -7.27
C PHE A 114 -11.31 15.16 -8.26
N PRO A 115 -12.10 14.88 -9.31
CA PRO A 115 -12.35 15.85 -10.36
C PRO A 115 -13.00 17.11 -9.80
N LEU A 116 -12.55 18.27 -10.27
CA LEU A 116 -13.20 19.54 -9.96
C LEU A 116 -14.49 19.65 -10.78
N ASP A 117 -15.62 19.95 -10.15
CA ASP A 117 -16.88 20.18 -10.84
C ASP A 117 -16.80 21.49 -11.67
N ASP A 118 -17.00 21.39 -12.98
CA ASP A 118 -16.95 22.51 -13.94
C ASP A 118 -18.22 23.39 -13.86
N ASP A 119 -19.28 22.86 -13.24
CA ASP A 119 -20.57 23.52 -13.05
C ASP A 119 -20.58 24.18 -11.66
N GLY A 120 -20.34 25.50 -11.60
CA GLY A 120 -20.28 26.29 -10.37
C GLY A 120 -21.60 26.41 -9.58
N ASP A 121 -22.33 25.32 -9.40
CA ASP A 121 -23.54 25.19 -8.61
C ASP A 121 -23.56 23.87 -7.81
N THR A 122 -22.63 23.75 -6.86
CA THR A 122 -22.87 23.07 -5.58
C THR A 122 -21.91 23.64 -4.54
N GLY A 123 -22.41 24.50 -3.65
CA GLY A 123 -21.63 25.18 -2.61
C GLY A 123 -21.25 24.30 -1.42
N ASP A 124 -21.10 22.99 -1.63
CA ASP A 124 -20.64 22.05 -0.61
C ASP A 124 -19.12 21.89 -0.76
N TRP A 125 -18.42 21.80 0.37
CA TRP A 125 -16.96 21.66 0.38
C TRP A 125 -16.54 20.35 -0.29
N THR A 126 -15.41 20.35 -1.00
CA THR A 126 -14.83 19.16 -1.63
C THR A 126 -13.33 19.10 -1.42
N LEU A 127 -12.80 17.88 -1.32
CA LEU A 127 -11.38 17.63 -1.26
C LEU A 127 -10.75 17.76 -2.65
N THR A 128 -10.01 18.85 -2.90
CA THR A 128 -9.41 19.12 -4.22
C THR A 128 -8.28 18.13 -4.58
N PRO A 129 -7.97 17.91 -5.87
CA PRO A 129 -6.86 17.04 -6.32
C PRO A 129 -5.53 17.34 -5.65
N ARG A 130 -5.19 18.63 -5.50
CA ARG A 130 -3.92 19.05 -4.93
C ARG A 130 -3.88 18.83 -3.42
N THR A 131 -5.00 19.05 -2.74
CA THR A 131 -5.13 18.77 -1.31
C THR A 131 -5.05 17.26 -1.05
N ALA A 132 -5.77 16.46 -1.84
CA ALA A 132 -5.71 14.98 -1.78
C ALA A 132 -4.30 14.45 -2.05
N CYS A 133 -3.62 14.96 -3.09
CA CYS A 133 -2.26 14.56 -3.44
C CYS A 133 -1.26 14.86 -2.31
N LEU A 134 -1.31 16.08 -1.76
CA LEU A 134 -0.42 16.47 -0.68
C LEU A 134 -0.69 15.66 0.60
N LEU A 135 -1.96 15.43 0.93
CA LEU A 135 -2.37 14.65 2.10
C LEU A 135 -1.97 13.18 1.96
N HIS A 136 -2.21 12.55 0.80
CA HIS A 136 -1.75 11.20 0.50
C HIS A 136 -0.24 11.08 0.67
N THR A 137 0.52 12.05 0.13
CA THR A 137 1.97 12.07 0.26
C THR A 137 2.41 12.11 1.73
N GLN A 138 1.77 12.94 2.57
CA GLN A 138 2.10 12.97 3.99
C GLN A 138 1.72 11.69 4.73
N LEU A 139 0.59 11.07 4.39
CA LEU A 139 0.20 9.79 4.97
C LEU A 139 1.22 8.70 4.63
N ILE A 140 1.67 8.61 3.38
CA ILE A 140 2.73 7.66 2.99
C ILE A 140 4.04 7.94 3.73
N SER A 141 4.50 9.20 3.75
CA SER A 141 5.74 9.58 4.46
C SER A 141 5.68 9.28 5.96
N LEU A 142 4.53 9.52 6.61
CA LEU A 142 4.34 9.21 8.03
C LEU A 142 4.25 7.71 8.29
N SER A 143 3.66 6.94 7.37
CA SER A 143 3.68 5.48 7.43
C SER A 143 5.11 4.97 7.40
N ASP A 144 5.89 5.39 6.40
CA ASP A 144 7.30 5.00 6.25
C ASP A 144 8.11 5.39 7.49
N ALA A 145 7.99 6.63 7.96
CA ALA A 145 8.66 7.08 9.17
C ALA A 145 8.24 6.29 10.43
N ALA A 146 6.98 5.86 10.54
CA ALA A 146 6.53 5.05 11.66
C ALA A 146 7.08 3.61 11.60
N TYR A 147 7.25 3.04 10.40
CA TYR A 147 7.93 1.75 10.22
C TYR A 147 9.44 1.87 10.43
N GLU A 148 10.07 2.98 10.03
CA GLU A 148 11.48 3.27 10.33
C GLU A 148 11.72 3.41 11.85
N ASP A 149 10.87 4.17 12.56
CA ASP A 149 10.90 4.24 14.03
C ASP A 149 10.83 2.83 14.67
N LEU A 150 10.02 1.92 14.09
CA LEU A 150 9.88 0.54 14.56
C LEU A 150 11.13 -0.30 14.32
N ASP A 151 11.80 -0.11 13.18
CA ASP A 151 12.99 -0.86 12.83
C ASP A 151 14.22 -0.38 13.61
N ASP A 152 14.33 0.93 13.83
CA ASP A 152 15.44 1.53 14.55
C ASP A 152 15.37 1.28 16.06
N HIS A 153 14.17 1.30 16.65
CA HIS A 153 13.99 1.24 18.10
C HIS A 153 13.28 -0.02 18.62
N GLY A 154 12.60 -0.78 17.75
CA GLY A 154 11.92 -2.01 18.13
C GLY A 154 10.85 -1.82 19.21
N ASP A 155 11.02 -2.51 20.35
CA ASP A 155 10.13 -2.44 21.53
C ASP A 155 10.60 -1.43 22.58
N ASP A 156 11.70 -0.70 22.36
CA ASP A 156 12.20 0.27 23.33
C ASP A 156 11.18 1.41 23.52
N PRO A 157 10.86 1.81 24.76
CA PRO A 157 9.89 2.86 25.01
C PRO A 157 10.45 4.23 24.63
N VAL A 158 9.60 5.12 24.10
CA VAL A 158 9.95 6.53 23.96
C VAL A 158 10.12 7.13 25.36
N THR A 159 11.11 7.99 25.55
CA THR A 159 11.36 8.74 26.78
C THR A 159 11.37 10.23 26.51
N VAL A 160 11.21 11.05 27.55
CA VAL A 160 11.28 12.52 27.41
C VAL A 160 12.66 12.97 26.91
N ALA A 161 13.71 12.18 27.14
CA ALA A 161 15.06 12.55 26.76
C ALA A 161 15.36 12.31 25.27
N ASP A 162 14.65 11.36 24.65
CA ASP A 162 14.86 10.93 23.27
C ASP A 162 13.61 11.09 22.40
N GLU A 163 12.51 11.70 22.88
CA GLU A 163 11.27 11.88 22.09
C GLU A 163 11.49 12.58 20.75
N GLY A 164 12.52 13.43 20.63
CA GLY A 164 12.90 14.11 19.39
C GLY A 164 13.71 13.25 18.40
N ASP A 165 14.19 12.09 18.84
CA ASP A 165 14.87 11.11 17.98
C ASP A 165 13.85 10.22 17.24
N TRP A 166 12.59 10.19 17.71
CA TRP A 166 11.48 9.47 17.07
C TRP A 166 10.74 10.39 16.12
N THR A 167 10.52 9.95 14.89
CA THR A 167 9.86 10.78 13.87
C THR A 167 8.35 10.83 14.07
N VAL A 168 7.75 9.73 14.53
CA VAL A 168 6.29 9.60 14.70
C VAL A 168 5.93 9.32 16.15
N PHE A 169 6.47 8.27 16.78
CA PHE A 169 5.95 7.83 18.09
C PHE A 169 6.26 8.80 19.24
N GLY A 170 7.32 9.60 19.13
CA GLY A 170 7.63 10.67 20.08
C GLY A 170 6.60 11.81 20.07
N ARG A 171 5.85 11.99 18.98
CA ARG A 171 4.81 13.01 18.84
C ARG A 171 3.48 12.61 19.47
N LEU A 172 3.32 11.34 19.83
CA LEU A 172 2.08 10.82 20.41
C LEU A 172 2.01 11.10 21.93
N GLN A 173 0.80 10.95 22.49
CA GLN A 173 0.58 11.14 23.92
C GLN A 173 1.47 10.20 24.75
N GLN A 174 2.13 10.69 25.79
CA GLN A 174 3.12 9.92 26.61
C GLN A 174 2.66 8.54 27.09
N ARG A 175 1.35 8.34 27.27
CA ARG A 175 0.76 7.05 27.64
C ARG A 175 0.89 5.97 26.56
N THR A 176 1.24 6.33 25.33
CA THR A 176 1.49 5.39 24.22
C THR A 176 2.94 4.96 24.12
N TRP A 177 3.86 5.68 24.77
CA TRP A 177 5.30 5.54 24.56
C TRP A 177 5.86 4.16 24.92
N SER A 178 5.24 3.46 25.88
CA SER A 178 5.63 2.12 26.31
C SER A 178 4.82 0.99 25.68
N LEU A 179 3.98 1.28 24.68
CA LEU A 179 3.19 0.25 24.00
C LEU A 179 4.06 -0.62 23.09
N HIS A 180 3.69 -1.88 23.00
CA HIS A 180 4.44 -2.91 22.29
C HIS A 180 4.48 -2.71 20.77
N ARG A 181 5.44 -3.33 20.08
CA ARG A 181 5.61 -3.29 18.62
C ARG A 181 4.33 -3.55 17.83
N GLY A 182 3.51 -4.51 18.26
CA GLY A 182 2.23 -4.79 17.59
C GLY A 182 1.27 -3.59 17.54
N TRP A 183 1.20 -2.79 18.61
CA TRP A 183 0.38 -1.59 18.68
C TRP A 183 0.95 -0.51 17.76
N ARG A 184 2.27 -0.32 17.81
CA ARG A 184 3.00 0.64 16.96
C ARG A 184 2.83 0.32 15.47
N ARG A 185 2.89 -0.97 15.11
CA ARG A 185 2.66 -1.44 13.73
C ARG A 185 1.21 -1.22 13.28
N ALA A 186 0.24 -1.42 14.18
CA ALA A 186 -1.15 -1.08 13.92
C ALA A 186 -1.36 0.43 13.73
N PHE A 187 -0.65 1.26 14.49
CA PHE A 187 -0.70 2.71 14.32
C PHE A 187 -0.04 3.16 13.01
N ALA A 188 1.13 2.62 12.65
CA ALA A 188 1.76 2.86 11.35
C ALA A 188 0.82 2.49 10.19
N ARG A 189 0.12 1.36 10.30
CA ARG A 189 -0.87 0.92 9.32
C ARG A 189 -2.07 1.86 9.19
N ALA A 190 -2.43 2.64 10.22
CA ALA A 190 -3.52 3.61 10.11
C ALA A 190 -3.22 4.70 9.07
N PHE A 191 -1.95 5.08 8.87
CA PHE A 191 -1.55 5.98 7.80
C PHE A 191 -1.74 5.35 6.41
N ASP A 192 -1.33 4.08 6.25
CA ASP A 192 -1.57 3.33 5.01
C ASP A 192 -3.06 3.24 4.69
N ASP A 193 -3.88 2.92 5.69
CA ASP A 193 -5.32 2.71 5.49
C ASP A 193 -6.00 4.00 4.99
N LEU A 194 -5.59 5.17 5.49
CA LEU A 194 -6.08 6.47 5.02
C LEU A 194 -5.49 6.87 3.65
N ALA A 195 -4.22 6.51 3.38
CA ALA A 195 -3.61 6.75 2.07
C ALA A 195 -4.27 5.87 0.99
N ASP A 196 -4.60 4.63 1.33
CA ASP A 196 -5.27 3.68 0.45
C ASP A 196 -6.66 4.21 0.06
N ASP A 197 -7.41 4.83 0.98
CA ASP A 197 -8.69 5.52 0.69
C ASP A 197 -8.49 6.59 -0.39
N LEU A 198 -7.51 7.48 -0.22
CA LEU A 198 -7.20 8.52 -1.20
C LEU A 198 -6.75 7.95 -2.55
N ALA A 199 -5.98 6.86 -2.54
CA ALA A 199 -5.43 6.22 -3.74
C ALA A 199 -6.51 5.53 -4.62
N ILE A 200 -7.72 5.34 -4.08
CA ILE A 200 -8.90 4.83 -4.80
C ILE A 200 -9.98 5.89 -5.02
N GLY A 201 -9.72 7.16 -4.64
CA GLY A 201 -10.65 8.28 -4.81
C GLY A 201 -11.70 8.42 -3.72
N GLU A 202 -11.52 7.75 -2.58
CA GLU A 202 -12.37 7.92 -1.39
C GLU A 202 -11.80 8.99 -0.46
N TRP A 203 -12.68 9.61 0.33
CA TRP A 203 -12.25 10.53 1.39
C TRP A 203 -11.66 9.73 2.56
N PRO A 204 -10.55 10.17 3.16
CA PRO A 204 -9.87 9.44 4.23
C PRO A 204 -10.59 9.68 5.57
N LEU A 205 -11.81 9.14 5.71
CA LEU A 205 -12.65 9.32 6.89
C LEU A 205 -12.20 8.38 8.02
N PRO A 206 -11.77 8.91 9.19
CA PRO A 206 -11.31 8.08 10.30
C PRO A 206 -12.40 7.12 10.80
N ARG A 207 -12.06 5.83 10.85
CA ARG A 207 -12.97 4.76 11.31
C ARG A 207 -12.77 4.38 12.78
N CYS A 208 -11.68 4.87 13.39
CA CYS A 208 -11.34 4.66 14.79
C CYS A 208 -10.45 5.80 15.33
N PRO A 209 -10.27 5.91 16.67
CA PRO A 209 -9.41 6.94 17.26
C PRO A 209 -7.95 6.96 16.78
N ALA A 210 -7.39 5.81 16.39
CA ALA A 210 -6.04 5.76 15.85
C ALA A 210 -5.94 6.45 14.47
N GLU A 211 -6.91 6.22 13.59
CA GLU A 211 -6.99 6.89 12.28
C GLU A 211 -7.23 8.40 12.45
N ASP A 212 -8.01 8.82 13.45
CA ASP A 212 -8.18 10.23 13.80
C ASP A 212 -6.84 10.91 14.11
N VAL A 213 -6.04 10.29 14.98
CA VAL A 213 -4.72 10.83 15.34
C VAL A 213 -3.78 10.81 14.14
N ALA A 214 -3.80 9.75 13.33
CA ALA A 214 -2.98 9.64 12.12
C ALA A 214 -3.31 10.76 11.10
N LEU A 215 -4.59 10.99 10.81
CA LEU A 215 -5.04 12.03 9.88
C LEU A 215 -4.66 13.44 10.37
N ARG A 216 -4.76 13.70 11.68
CA ARG A 216 -4.32 14.98 12.28
C ARG A 216 -2.83 15.23 12.11
N LEU A 217 -2.00 14.20 12.29
CA LEU A 217 -0.56 14.32 12.06
C LEU A 217 -0.27 14.63 10.59
N ALA A 218 -0.95 13.96 9.66
CA ALA A 218 -0.78 14.18 8.24
C ALA A 218 -1.20 15.59 7.79
N LEU A 219 -2.35 16.10 8.28
CA LEU A 219 -2.80 17.46 8.01
C LEU A 219 -1.83 18.51 8.59
N ALA A 220 -1.34 18.29 9.80
CA ALA A 220 -0.36 19.18 10.43
C ALA A 220 0.95 19.24 9.62
N ASP A 221 1.45 18.08 9.18
CA ASP A 221 2.69 17.99 8.39
C ASP A 221 2.51 18.54 6.98
N ALA A 222 1.35 18.34 6.35
CA ALA A 222 1.02 18.91 5.05
C ALA A 222 1.03 20.44 5.10
N ARG A 223 0.39 21.01 6.13
CA ARG A 223 0.37 22.46 6.38
C ARG A 223 1.77 23.01 6.67
N ALA A 224 2.55 22.29 7.48
CA ALA A 224 3.92 22.68 7.80
C ALA A 224 4.82 22.64 6.55
N LEU A 225 4.70 21.61 5.72
CA LEU A 225 5.46 21.45 4.48
C LEU A 225 5.13 22.56 3.48
N LEU A 226 3.83 22.85 3.26
CA LEU A 226 3.40 23.94 2.38
C LEU A 226 3.95 25.29 2.84
N GLY A 227 3.97 25.55 4.16
CA GLY A 227 4.51 26.78 4.72
C GLY A 227 6.04 26.89 4.64
N ALA A 228 6.74 25.78 4.83
CA ALA A 228 8.21 25.76 4.88
C ALA A 228 8.86 25.64 3.49
N GLN A 229 8.23 24.89 2.57
CA GLN A 229 8.79 24.53 1.26
C GLN A 229 7.73 24.64 0.14
N PRO A 230 7.12 25.82 -0.07
CA PRO A 230 6.04 25.98 -1.05
C PRO A 230 6.44 25.64 -2.48
N GLU A 231 7.69 25.92 -2.89
CA GLU A 231 8.18 25.58 -4.24
C GLU A 231 8.27 24.06 -4.43
N SER A 232 8.68 23.31 -3.40
CA SER A 232 8.70 21.84 -3.47
C SER A 232 7.30 21.26 -3.55
N VAL A 233 6.32 21.86 -2.87
CA VAL A 233 4.92 21.47 -3.01
C VAL A 233 4.40 21.82 -4.40
N ALA A 234 4.72 22.99 -4.95
CA ALA A 234 4.34 23.37 -6.31
C ALA A 234 4.92 22.41 -7.36
N ASP A 235 6.20 22.02 -7.22
CA ASP A 235 6.84 21.03 -8.07
C ASP A 235 6.15 19.65 -7.95
N MET A 236 5.77 19.24 -6.73
CA MET A 236 5.03 18.00 -6.48
C MET A 236 3.64 17.98 -7.13
N MET A 237 2.93 19.12 -7.13
CA MET A 237 1.60 19.21 -7.76
C MET A 237 1.66 19.08 -9.28
N GLY A 238 2.79 19.42 -9.91
CA GLY A 238 2.99 19.30 -11.35
C GLY A 238 1.85 19.91 -12.16
N ASP A 239 1.19 19.08 -12.98
CA ASP A 239 0.09 19.48 -13.85
C ASP A 239 -1.32 19.34 -13.22
N LEU A 240 -1.43 19.00 -11.92
CA LEU A 240 -2.72 18.89 -11.25
C LEU A 240 -3.49 20.22 -11.34
N PRO A 241 -4.81 20.18 -11.58
CA PRO A 241 -5.63 21.37 -11.71
C PRO A 241 -5.62 22.16 -10.40
N ALA A 242 -5.56 23.49 -10.51
CA ALA A 242 -5.60 24.41 -9.37
C ALA A 242 -7.04 24.80 -9.05
N ASP A 243 -7.35 24.91 -7.77
CA ASP A 243 -8.64 25.41 -7.29
C ASP A 243 -8.47 26.47 -6.18
N LEU A 244 -9.49 27.29 -5.97
CA LEU A 244 -9.47 28.34 -4.95
C LEU A 244 -9.56 27.79 -3.51
N TYR A 245 -10.08 26.57 -3.36
CA TYR A 245 -10.18 25.83 -2.10
C TYR A 245 -9.00 24.87 -1.88
N ASP A 246 -7.97 24.91 -2.73
CA ASP A 246 -6.73 24.17 -2.49
C ASP A 246 -6.18 24.51 -1.10
N TYR A 247 -5.89 23.47 -0.32
CA TYR A 247 -5.33 23.58 1.02
C TYR A 247 -6.24 24.31 2.03
N ASP A 248 -7.56 24.22 1.85
CA ASP A 248 -8.54 24.60 2.88
C ASP A 248 -8.49 23.61 4.06
N TRP A 249 -7.51 23.83 4.94
CA TRP A 249 -7.27 22.98 6.11
C TRP A 249 -8.41 23.00 7.12
N ASP A 250 -9.12 24.13 7.21
CA ASP A 250 -10.25 24.26 8.12
C ASP A 250 -11.42 23.43 7.58
N GLY A 251 -11.72 23.52 6.28
CA GLY A 251 -12.70 22.64 5.64
C GLY A 251 -12.32 21.15 5.69
N CYS A 252 -11.04 20.79 5.55
CA CYS A 252 -10.59 19.41 5.79
C CYS A 252 -10.89 18.95 7.24
N THR A 253 -10.73 19.86 8.21
CA THR A 253 -10.97 19.53 9.61
C THR A 253 -12.45 19.37 9.90
N ASP A 254 -13.29 20.19 9.28
CA ASP A 254 -14.74 20.19 9.48
C ASP A 254 -15.41 18.98 8.79
N GLU A 255 -14.92 18.58 7.61
CA GLU A 255 -15.60 17.58 6.76
C GLU A 255 -15.03 16.16 6.89
N LEU A 256 -13.74 16.01 7.22
CA LEU A 256 -13.12 14.67 7.33
C LEU A 256 -13.28 14.05 8.73
N PHE A 257 -13.51 14.86 9.76
CA PHE A 257 -13.59 14.39 11.15
C PHE A 257 -15.01 14.37 11.68
N GLY A 258 -15.27 13.49 12.63
CA GLY A 258 -16.58 13.43 13.30
C GLY A 258 -17.70 12.79 12.47
N VAL A 259 -17.43 12.34 11.24
CA VAL A 259 -18.41 11.64 10.40
C VAL A 259 -18.92 10.36 11.07
N TYR A 260 -18.00 9.54 11.58
CA TYR A 260 -18.32 8.34 12.38
C TYR A 260 -18.04 8.53 13.87
N GLY A 261 -17.39 9.63 14.26
CA GLY A 261 -16.82 9.83 15.60
C GLY A 261 -17.86 9.91 16.72
N PRO A 262 -17.42 10.09 17.98
CA PRO A 262 -18.32 10.15 19.14
C PRO A 262 -19.46 11.16 18.95
N ASP A 263 -20.68 10.75 19.28
CA ASP A 263 -21.91 11.53 19.11
C ASP A 263 -21.84 12.95 19.69
N GLU A 264 -22.62 13.86 19.12
CA GLU A 264 -22.83 15.24 19.60
C GLU A 264 -23.70 15.29 20.88
N GLU A 265 -23.49 14.37 21.84
CA GLU A 265 -24.25 14.39 23.10
C GLU A 265 -23.95 15.67 23.92
N ASP A 266 -22.73 16.22 23.79
CA ASP A 266 -22.32 17.52 24.34
C ASP A 266 -22.25 18.56 23.19
N GLY A 267 -23.40 19.16 22.87
CA GLY A 267 -23.60 20.06 21.71
C GLY A 267 -22.82 21.39 21.70
N ASP A 268 -21.84 21.57 22.60
CA ASP A 268 -20.92 22.72 22.62
C ASP A 268 -19.48 22.34 22.20
N LEU A 269 -19.18 21.06 22.00
CA LEU A 269 -17.83 20.58 21.65
C LEU A 269 -17.68 20.34 20.15
N ASP A 270 -16.60 20.87 19.56
CA ASP A 270 -16.22 20.53 18.20
C ASP A 270 -15.72 19.07 18.09
N ALA A 271 -15.64 18.53 16.87
CA ALA A 271 -15.12 17.18 16.63
C ALA A 271 -13.70 16.98 17.22
N GLY A 272 -12.89 18.05 17.12
CA GLY A 272 -11.59 18.23 17.76
C GLY A 272 -11.56 17.79 19.23
N GLN A 273 -12.37 18.47 20.02
CA GLN A 273 -12.49 18.34 21.46
C GLN A 273 -13.15 17.02 21.86
N ARG A 274 -14.13 16.53 21.09
CA ARG A 274 -14.80 15.26 21.36
C ARG A 274 -13.82 14.09 21.31
N ILE A 275 -12.98 14.01 20.27
CA ILE A 275 -11.98 12.93 20.19
C ILE A 275 -10.86 13.13 21.22
N ASP A 276 -10.46 14.35 21.57
CA ASP A 276 -9.48 14.57 22.64
C ASP A 276 -9.98 14.03 23.99
N GLN A 277 -11.28 14.21 24.29
CA GLN A 277 -11.92 13.61 25.45
C GLN A 277 -12.00 12.08 25.34
N LEU A 278 -12.39 11.54 24.18
CA LEU A 278 -12.46 10.10 23.95
C LEU A 278 -11.08 9.45 24.11
N LEU A 279 -10.04 10.05 23.53
CA LEU A 279 -8.65 9.64 23.72
C LEU A 279 -8.37 9.66 25.23
N ALA A 280 -8.54 10.79 25.93
CA ALA A 280 -8.25 10.86 27.37
C ALA A 280 -8.97 9.78 28.21
N ALA A 281 -10.20 9.41 27.85
CA ALA A 281 -10.99 8.39 28.53
C ALA A 281 -10.61 6.94 28.14
N THR A 282 -10.05 6.71 26.95
CA THR A 282 -9.80 5.38 26.38
C THR A 282 -8.35 4.96 26.55
N HIS A 283 -8.09 3.77 27.11
CA HIS A 283 -6.74 3.22 27.15
C HIS A 283 -6.19 3.07 25.71
N PRO A 284 -4.92 3.37 25.42
CA PRO A 284 -4.39 3.35 24.05
C PRO A 284 -4.61 2.08 23.23
N GLU A 285 -4.67 0.90 23.87
CA GLU A 285 -5.02 -0.35 23.18
C GLU A 285 -6.42 -0.33 22.56
N GLY A 286 -7.33 0.49 23.09
CA GLY A 286 -8.68 0.69 22.56
C GLY A 286 -8.76 1.68 21.39
N TRP A 287 -7.65 2.30 20.96
CA TRP A 287 -7.69 3.28 19.86
C TRP A 287 -8.04 2.66 18.50
N PHE A 288 -7.92 1.35 18.36
CA PHE A 288 -8.27 0.62 17.14
C PHE A 288 -9.67 0.01 17.17
N LEU A 289 -10.46 0.32 18.21
CA LEU A 289 -11.88 -0.03 18.22
C LEU A 289 -12.60 0.93 17.28
N ASN A 290 -13.31 0.35 16.30
CA ASN A 290 -14.07 1.14 15.35
C ASN A 290 -15.17 1.92 16.05
N TYR A 291 -15.52 3.06 15.45
CA TYR A 291 -16.76 3.73 15.78
C TYR A 291 -17.97 2.89 15.36
N GLU A 292 -19.13 3.14 15.99
CA GLU A 292 -20.32 2.28 15.84
C GLU A 292 -20.82 2.17 14.41
N ASP A 293 -20.78 3.28 13.66
CA ASP A 293 -21.28 3.36 12.28
C ASP A 293 -20.17 3.22 11.21
N ALA A 294 -18.91 3.03 11.62
CA ALA A 294 -17.80 2.91 10.69
C ALA A 294 -17.67 1.49 10.11
N GLU A 295 -17.47 1.40 8.79
CA GLU A 295 -17.18 0.11 8.15
C GLU A 295 -15.82 -0.46 8.60
N GLU A 296 -15.76 -1.77 8.89
CA GLU A 296 -14.51 -2.39 9.28
C GLU A 296 -13.48 -2.39 8.14
N ARG A 297 -12.24 -2.00 8.45
CA ARG A 297 -11.10 -2.21 7.53
C ARG A 297 -10.93 -3.70 7.25
N ASP A 298 -10.52 -4.08 6.03
CA ASP A 298 -10.24 -5.48 5.68
C ASP A 298 -9.26 -6.09 6.70
N PRO A 299 -9.65 -7.13 7.47
CA PRO A 299 -8.79 -7.75 8.48
C PRO A 299 -7.53 -8.37 7.87
N GLY A 300 -7.49 -8.57 6.56
CA GLY A 300 -6.43 -9.22 5.84
C GLY A 300 -5.46 -8.30 5.08
N ARG A 301 -5.69 -6.98 5.09
CA ARG A 301 -4.85 -5.95 4.44
C ARG A 301 -3.34 -6.03 4.77
N GLY A 302 -2.99 -6.68 5.88
CA GLY A 302 -1.61 -6.96 6.24
C GLY A 302 -0.88 -5.73 6.79
N TYR A 303 0.44 -5.82 6.82
CA TYR A 303 1.34 -4.78 7.32
C TYR A 303 2.58 -4.71 6.43
N ARG A 304 3.19 -3.53 6.29
CA ARG A 304 4.52 -3.41 5.67
C ARG A 304 5.55 -4.19 6.50
N ARG A 305 6.58 -4.69 5.83
CA ARG A 305 7.65 -5.47 6.45
C ARG A 305 8.54 -4.57 7.29
#